data_AF-A0A7S2YIM5-F1
#
_entry.id   AF-A0A7S2YIM5-F1
#
_cell.length_a   1.000
_cell.length_b   1.000
_cell.length_c   1.000
_cell.angle_alpha   90.00
_cell.angle_beta   90.00
_cell.angle_gamma   90.00
#
_symmetry.space_group_name_H-M   'P 1'
#
loop_
_entity.id
_entity.type
_entity.pdbx_description
1 polymer ?
#
loop_
_entity_poly.entity_id
_entity_poly.type
_entity_poly.pdbx_seq_one_letter_code
_entity_poly.pdbx_strand_id
1 'polypeptide(L)'
;MVFDSAPLSAEAVLSTATIGAFPPSGVGLQIQENVWQHPATGPLTTETVFEVVDSNGLTQYRKNTKSIASVGVGAETLKFRNPVHFISLSDPELRDAQHETDAALETYFYHENTAPFIAIRMAKRFGISNPSPRYIKAISTAFRTGYYVYEATAIGSGKYGDMQATIAAVLFDRESMDAVLDADPMHGSLLEPFLKIVKVMRSMEFEAEDYAPLVRFGRDMMDFIGQEPHRLISVFSFFRPEYVPPGRVGYAQLTSPEAQVANGPALVNLMNSMQSYLKYGMNYCYEGFGYGSSDEADCRIGNSPYNDGSNTYIPSIATATA
;
A
#
# COMPACT_ATOMS: atom_id res chain seq x y z
N MET A 1 -38.63 12.15 0.32
CA MET A 1 -38.64 10.68 0.45
C MET A 1 -37.84 10.11 -0.72
N VAL A 2 -37.18 8.96 -0.54
CA VAL A 2 -36.38 8.34 -1.62
C VAL A 2 -37.15 7.20 -2.28
N PHE A 3 -37.79 6.37 -1.47
CA PHE A 3 -38.54 5.20 -1.89
C PHE A 3 -40.01 5.32 -1.46
N ASP A 4 -40.90 5.17 -2.45
CA ASP A 4 -42.34 5.08 -2.26
C ASP A 4 -42.83 3.61 -2.31
N SER A 5 -41.97 2.70 -2.76
CA SER A 5 -42.17 1.24 -2.82
C SER A 5 -40.92 0.50 -2.35
N ALA A 6 -41.05 -0.81 -2.11
CA ALA A 6 -39.92 -1.63 -1.66
C ALA A 6 -38.72 -1.51 -2.63
N PRO A 7 -37.51 -1.28 -2.13
CA PRO A 7 -36.30 -1.16 -2.94
C PRO A 7 -35.98 -2.49 -3.63
N LEU A 8 -35.42 -2.40 -4.83
CA LEU A 8 -35.12 -3.56 -5.68
C LEU A 8 -33.93 -4.40 -5.15
N SER A 9 -32.98 -3.76 -4.46
CA SER A 9 -31.78 -4.41 -3.92
C SER A 9 -31.14 -3.57 -2.79
N ALA A 10 -30.24 -4.20 -2.03
CA ALA A 10 -29.37 -3.52 -1.07
C ALA A 10 -28.57 -2.36 -1.70
N GLU A 11 -28.02 -2.58 -2.89
CA GLU A 11 -27.24 -1.58 -3.63
C GLU A 11 -28.10 -0.39 -4.09
N ALA A 12 -29.37 -0.63 -4.43
CA ALA A 12 -30.31 0.45 -4.75
C ALA A 12 -30.54 1.35 -3.54
N VAL A 13 -30.63 0.79 -2.33
CA VAL A 13 -30.74 1.57 -1.09
C VAL A 13 -29.47 2.37 -0.84
N LEU A 14 -28.29 1.73 -0.90
CA LEU A 14 -27.01 2.38 -0.62
C LEU A 14 -26.68 3.52 -1.61
N SER A 15 -27.08 3.40 -2.87
CA SER A 15 -26.84 4.42 -3.90
C SER A 15 -27.79 5.63 -3.83
N THR A 16 -29.02 5.44 -3.32
CA THR A 16 -30.06 6.48 -3.35
C THR A 16 -30.36 7.08 -1.97
N ALA A 17 -30.45 6.25 -0.93
CA ALA A 17 -30.70 6.64 0.45
C ALA A 17 -29.38 6.99 1.13
N THR A 18 -28.91 8.20 0.87
CA THR A 18 -27.55 8.60 1.25
C THR A 18 -27.42 9.09 2.70
N ILE A 19 -28.53 9.28 3.42
CA ILE A 19 -28.51 9.71 4.82
C ILE A 19 -28.39 8.48 5.73
N GLY A 20 -27.38 8.47 6.62
CA GLY A 20 -27.25 7.45 7.66
C GLY A 20 -28.31 7.60 8.76
N ALA A 21 -28.61 6.51 9.46
CA ALA A 21 -29.50 6.51 10.62
C ALA A 21 -28.86 5.77 11.79
N PHE A 22 -29.32 6.05 13.00
CA PHE A 22 -28.96 5.23 14.16
C PHE A 22 -29.64 3.86 14.09
N PRO A 23 -29.07 2.82 14.73
CA PRO A 23 -29.71 1.52 14.84
C PRO A 23 -31.10 1.66 15.48
N PRO A 24 -32.17 1.19 14.82
CA PRO A 24 -33.52 1.26 15.35
C PRO A 24 -33.67 0.28 16.53
N SER A 25 -34.52 0.63 17.50
CA SER A 25 -34.78 -0.18 18.70
C SER A 25 -35.84 -1.28 18.50
N GLY A 26 -36.50 -1.32 17.34
CA GLY A 26 -37.57 -2.27 17.02
C GLY A 26 -37.10 -3.43 16.15
N VAL A 27 -37.93 -4.47 16.04
CA VAL A 27 -37.69 -5.57 15.09
C VAL A 27 -37.97 -5.07 13.67
N GLY A 28 -37.08 -5.39 12.73
CA GLY A 28 -37.23 -5.03 11.32
C GLY A 28 -38.00 -6.09 10.54
N LEU A 29 -38.71 -5.66 9.50
CA LEU A 29 -39.31 -6.58 8.52
C LEU A 29 -38.35 -6.73 7.34
N GLN A 30 -38.00 -7.97 7.00
CA GLN A 30 -37.24 -8.23 5.77
C GLN A 30 -38.14 -7.99 4.55
N ILE A 31 -37.74 -7.05 3.70
CA ILE A 31 -38.49 -6.69 2.48
C ILE A 31 -37.83 -7.23 1.22
N GLN A 32 -36.52 -7.47 1.27
CA GLN A 32 -35.72 -8.01 0.18
C GLN A 32 -34.52 -8.77 0.78
N GLU A 33 -33.79 -9.51 -0.05
CA GLU A 33 -32.51 -10.08 0.35
C GLU A 33 -31.56 -8.98 0.86
N ASN A 34 -31.03 -9.17 2.06
CA ASN A 34 -30.15 -8.22 2.75
C ASN A 34 -30.73 -6.81 3.02
N VAL A 35 -32.06 -6.64 2.96
CA VAL A 35 -32.71 -5.36 3.28
C VAL A 35 -33.89 -5.58 4.24
N TRP A 36 -33.84 -4.86 5.37
CA TRP A 36 -34.90 -4.79 6.35
C TRP A 36 -35.41 -3.35 6.47
N GLN A 37 -36.70 -3.18 6.72
CA GLN A 37 -37.30 -1.88 7.05
C GLN A 37 -37.68 -1.78 8.52
N HIS A 38 -37.56 -0.56 9.04
CA HIS A 38 -37.96 -0.18 10.38
C HIS A 38 -38.79 1.12 10.33
N PRO A 39 -39.99 1.16 10.95
CA PRO A 39 -40.66 0.09 11.71
C PRO A 39 -41.17 -1.05 10.81
N ALA A 40 -41.28 -2.27 11.35
CA ALA A 40 -41.69 -3.46 10.61
C ALA A 40 -43.08 -3.36 9.97
N THR A 41 -43.98 -2.55 10.54
CA THR A 41 -45.37 -2.39 10.09
C THR A 41 -45.63 -0.97 9.63
N GLY A 42 -46.12 -0.81 8.40
CA GLY A 42 -46.58 0.48 7.87
C GLY A 42 -46.10 0.75 6.44
N PRO A 43 -46.64 1.80 5.79
CA PRO A 43 -46.13 2.27 4.51
C PRO A 43 -44.73 2.88 4.68
N LEU A 44 -43.95 2.90 3.59
CA LEU A 44 -42.68 3.61 3.57
C LEU A 44 -42.92 5.12 3.72
N THR A 45 -42.29 5.72 4.72
CA THR A 45 -42.36 7.16 5.00
C THR A 45 -40.94 7.74 5.03
N THR A 46 -40.82 9.05 5.20
CA THR A 46 -39.52 9.72 5.36
C THR A 46 -38.76 9.30 6.62
N GLU A 47 -39.48 8.79 7.63
CA GLU A 47 -38.91 8.31 8.90
C GLU A 47 -38.51 6.83 8.85
N THR A 48 -38.85 6.11 7.78
CA THR A 48 -38.44 4.72 7.63
C THR A 48 -36.92 4.62 7.55
N VAL A 49 -36.35 3.70 8.33
CA VAL A 49 -34.94 3.34 8.31
C VAL A 49 -34.80 1.98 7.63
N PHE A 50 -33.92 1.92 6.64
CA PHE A 50 -33.50 0.67 6.01
C PHE A 50 -32.24 0.17 6.69
N GLU A 51 -32.28 -1.06 7.16
CA GLU A 51 -31.11 -1.83 7.56
C GLU A 51 -30.67 -2.66 6.36
N VAL A 52 -29.41 -2.50 5.95
CA VAL A 52 -28.86 -3.09 4.73
C VAL A 52 -27.57 -3.80 5.06
N VAL A 53 -27.43 -5.06 4.66
CA VAL A 53 -26.15 -5.77 4.71
C VAL A 53 -25.47 -5.62 3.35
N ASP A 54 -24.31 -4.95 3.33
CA ASP A 54 -23.51 -4.76 2.12
C ASP A 54 -22.83 -6.08 1.69
N SER A 55 -22.35 -6.10 0.45
CA SER A 55 -21.47 -7.11 -0.15
C SER A 55 -20.25 -7.51 0.71
N ASN A 56 -19.81 -6.62 1.61
CA ASN A 56 -18.72 -6.87 2.56
C ASN A 56 -19.18 -7.48 3.90
N GLY A 57 -20.49 -7.78 4.05
CA GLY A 57 -21.07 -8.31 5.29
C GLY A 57 -21.31 -7.27 6.38
N LEU A 58 -21.25 -5.98 6.04
CA LEU A 58 -21.45 -4.88 7.00
C LEU A 58 -22.90 -4.46 7.03
N THR A 59 -23.44 -4.30 8.23
CA THR A 59 -24.79 -3.79 8.44
C THR A 59 -24.74 -2.27 8.48
N GLN A 60 -25.48 -1.61 7.58
CA GLN A 60 -25.60 -0.17 7.49
C GLN A 60 -27.06 0.25 7.64
N TYR A 61 -27.29 1.38 8.32
CA TYR A 61 -28.62 1.94 8.52
C TYR A 61 -28.79 3.23 7.71
N ARG A 62 -29.80 3.28 6.84
CA ARG A 62 -30.08 4.40 5.93
C ARG A 62 -31.49 4.94 6.13
N LYS A 63 -31.64 6.26 6.27
CA LYS A 63 -32.96 6.90 6.36
C LYS A 63 -33.56 7.08 4.97
N ASN A 64 -34.88 6.89 4.82
CA ASN A 64 -35.63 7.11 3.57
C ASN A 64 -35.83 8.60 3.21
N THR A 65 -34.78 9.40 3.37
CA THR A 65 -34.78 10.85 3.14
C THR A 65 -33.51 11.24 2.38
N LYS A 66 -33.62 12.26 1.53
CA LYS A 66 -32.50 12.85 0.80
C LYS A 66 -32.35 14.30 1.24
N SER A 67 -31.14 14.71 1.60
CA SER A 67 -30.82 16.07 2.02
C SER A 67 -29.98 16.73 0.93
N ILE A 68 -30.57 17.72 0.26
CA ILE A 68 -29.96 18.48 -0.83
C ILE A 68 -29.99 19.94 -0.42
N ALA A 69 -28.82 20.57 -0.38
CA ALA A 69 -28.71 22.01 -0.22
C ALA A 69 -28.76 22.68 -1.60
N SER A 70 -29.43 23.82 -1.68
CA SER A 70 -29.49 24.65 -2.87
C SER A 70 -28.91 26.04 -2.58
N VAL A 71 -27.97 26.49 -3.40
CA VAL A 71 -27.34 27.81 -3.29
C VAL A 71 -27.54 28.56 -4.60
N GLY A 72 -28.00 29.81 -4.51
CA GLY A 72 -28.33 30.66 -5.67
C GLY A 72 -29.79 31.10 -5.68
N VAL A 73 -30.11 32.03 -6.57
CA VAL A 73 -31.47 32.57 -6.78
C VAL A 73 -31.82 32.46 -8.27
N GLY A 74 -32.98 31.89 -8.59
CA GLY A 74 -33.44 31.78 -9.97
C GLY A 74 -32.78 30.64 -10.76
N ALA A 75 -32.47 30.88 -12.04
CA ALA A 75 -32.01 29.84 -12.97
C ALA A 75 -30.60 29.28 -12.66
N GLU A 76 -29.80 29.97 -11.84
CA GLU A 76 -28.45 29.57 -11.44
C GLU A 76 -28.40 28.85 -10.08
N THR A 77 -29.45 28.10 -9.75
CA THR A 77 -29.49 27.35 -8.49
C THR A 77 -28.60 26.11 -8.57
N LEU A 78 -27.46 26.14 -7.89
CA LEU A 78 -26.60 24.98 -7.71
C LEU A 78 -27.18 24.09 -6.61
N LYS A 79 -27.33 22.80 -6.89
CA LYS A 79 -27.81 21.80 -5.93
C LYS A 79 -26.68 20.82 -5.64
N PHE A 80 -26.37 20.64 -4.36
CA PHE A 80 -25.38 19.66 -3.91
C PHE A 80 -25.90 18.91 -2.70
N ARG A 81 -25.31 17.74 -2.43
CA ARG A 81 -25.65 16.95 -1.25
C ARG A 81 -25.17 17.67 -0.01
N ASN A 82 -26.03 17.76 1.00
CA ASN A 82 -25.60 18.31 2.28
C ASN A 82 -24.45 17.46 2.86
N PRO A 83 -23.27 18.03 3.18
CA PRO A 83 -22.18 17.27 3.77
C PRO A 83 -22.63 16.66 5.10
N VAL A 84 -22.24 15.40 5.32
CA VAL A 84 -22.50 14.71 6.58
C VAL A 84 -21.49 15.26 7.60
N HIS A 85 -22.00 15.72 8.73
CA HIS A 85 -21.20 16.10 9.90
C HIS A 85 -21.90 15.50 11.11
N PHE A 86 -21.13 14.97 12.06
CA PHE A 86 -21.67 14.38 13.29
C PHE A 86 -21.59 15.37 14.45
N ILE A 87 -20.68 16.35 14.37
CA ILE A 87 -20.54 17.40 15.36
C ILE A 87 -21.70 18.40 15.27
N SER A 88 -22.48 18.55 16.35
CA SER A 88 -23.47 19.63 16.42
C SER A 88 -22.79 21.00 16.38
N LEU A 89 -23.24 21.88 15.49
CA LEU A 89 -22.69 23.24 15.36
C LEU A 89 -23.07 24.16 16.55
N SER A 90 -24.15 23.84 17.27
CA SER A 90 -24.57 24.62 18.45
C SER A 90 -23.86 24.17 19.73
N ASP A 91 -23.71 22.85 19.90
CA ASP A 91 -23.27 22.22 21.14
C ASP A 91 -22.29 21.07 20.83
N PRO A 92 -21.02 21.40 20.52
CA PRO A 92 -20.03 20.38 20.14
C PRO A 92 -19.55 19.60 21.38
N GLU A 93 -19.68 18.27 21.33
CA GLU A 93 -19.18 17.36 22.36
C GLU A 93 -17.95 16.57 21.87
N LEU A 94 -17.03 16.22 22.77
CA LEU A 94 -15.81 15.47 22.43
C LEU A 94 -16.13 14.10 21.79
N ARG A 95 -17.18 13.45 22.28
CA ARG A 95 -17.66 12.16 21.76
C ARG A 95 -18.02 12.25 20.27
N ASP A 96 -18.63 13.36 19.85
CA ASP A 96 -19.12 13.52 18.49
C ASP A 96 -17.94 13.64 17.50
N ALA A 97 -16.83 14.26 17.93
CA ALA A 97 -15.59 14.30 17.14
C ALA A 97 -14.95 12.91 16.95
N GLN A 98 -15.02 12.04 17.95
CA GLN A 98 -14.56 10.65 17.83
C GLN A 98 -15.41 9.88 16.82
N HIS A 99 -16.74 9.97 16.94
CA HIS A 99 -17.66 9.34 15.99
C HIS A 99 -17.48 9.85 14.55
N GLU A 100 -17.22 11.14 14.37
CA GLU A 100 -16.93 11.71 13.05
C GLU A 100 -15.64 11.13 12.45
N THR A 101 -14.60 10.98 13.27
CA THR A 101 -13.33 10.38 12.86
C THR A 101 -13.50 8.91 12.49
N ASP A 102 -14.19 8.14 13.34
CA ASP A 102 -14.45 6.72 13.10
C ASP A 102 -15.29 6.51 11.83
N ALA A 103 -16.34 7.30 11.63
CA ALA A 103 -17.16 7.23 10.43
C ALA A 103 -16.38 7.59 9.15
N ALA A 104 -15.47 8.58 9.22
CA ALA A 104 -14.60 8.92 8.11
C ALA A 104 -13.63 7.79 7.78
N LEU A 105 -12.98 7.20 8.78
CA LEU A 105 -12.08 6.06 8.61
C LEU A 105 -12.81 4.84 8.08
N GLU A 106 -13.99 4.53 8.59
CA GLU A 106 -14.84 3.44 8.14
C GLU A 106 -15.24 3.61 6.67
N THR A 107 -15.61 4.84 6.29
CA THR A 107 -15.95 5.17 4.90
C THR A 107 -14.76 4.93 3.98
N TYR A 108 -13.54 5.34 4.37
CA TYR A 108 -12.36 5.08 3.57
C TYR A 108 -12.01 3.59 3.51
N PHE A 109 -12.11 2.88 4.62
CA PHE A 109 -11.72 1.47 4.69
C PHE A 109 -12.62 0.56 3.82
N TYR A 110 -13.93 0.81 3.84
CA TYR A 110 -14.91 0.05 3.07
C TYR A 110 -15.21 0.63 1.68
N HIS A 111 -14.52 1.70 1.30
CA HIS A 111 -14.60 2.23 -0.05
C HIS A 111 -14.17 1.17 -1.07
N GLU A 112 -14.89 1.06 -2.18
CA GLU A 112 -14.65 0.03 -3.21
C GLU A 112 -13.22 0.08 -3.78
N ASN A 113 -12.66 1.28 -3.90
CA ASN A 113 -11.30 1.51 -4.38
C ASN A 113 -10.21 1.05 -3.40
N THR A 114 -10.51 0.82 -2.12
CA THR A 114 -9.48 0.53 -1.12
C THR A 114 -8.80 -0.82 -1.38
N ALA A 115 -9.57 -1.86 -1.69
CA ALA A 115 -9.00 -3.18 -1.97
C ALA A 115 -8.11 -3.17 -3.24
N PRO A 116 -8.54 -2.64 -4.40
CA PRO A 116 -7.67 -2.47 -5.57
C PRO A 116 -6.46 -1.58 -5.31
N PHE A 117 -6.63 -0.50 -4.54
CA PHE A 117 -5.53 0.40 -4.20
C PHE A 117 -4.44 -0.31 -3.39
N ILE A 118 -4.83 -1.05 -2.35
CA ILE A 118 -3.92 -1.85 -1.54
C ILE A 118 -3.28 -2.96 -2.39
N ALA A 119 -4.06 -3.64 -3.23
CA ALA A 119 -3.55 -4.70 -4.10
C ALA A 119 -2.42 -4.22 -5.03
N ILE A 120 -2.63 -3.08 -5.72
CA ILE A 120 -1.61 -2.49 -6.61
C ILE A 120 -0.36 -2.10 -5.83
N ARG A 121 -0.52 -1.46 -4.66
CA ARG A 121 0.62 -0.98 -3.87
C ARG A 121 1.42 -2.14 -3.29
N MET A 122 0.76 -3.18 -2.81
CA MET A 122 1.41 -4.39 -2.30
C MET A 122 2.14 -5.14 -3.42
N ALA A 123 1.49 -5.41 -4.55
CA ALA A 123 2.13 -6.08 -5.68
C ALA A 123 3.44 -5.37 -6.13
N LYS A 124 3.41 -4.04 -6.20
CA LYS A 124 4.60 -3.23 -6.53
C LYS A 124 5.70 -3.35 -5.48
N ARG A 125 5.35 -3.30 -4.19
CA ARG A 125 6.33 -3.45 -3.09
C ARG A 125 6.94 -4.85 -3.01
N PHE A 126 6.22 -5.86 -3.48
CA PHE A 126 6.71 -7.23 -3.58
C PHE A 126 7.40 -7.54 -4.92
N GLY A 127 7.71 -6.52 -5.72
CA GLY A 127 8.62 -6.65 -6.86
C GLY A 127 7.95 -6.75 -8.24
N ILE A 128 6.64 -6.52 -8.34
CA ILE A 128 5.91 -6.54 -9.62
C ILE A 128 5.42 -5.13 -9.94
N SER A 129 6.17 -4.37 -10.75
CA SER A 129 5.85 -2.97 -11.05
C SER A 129 4.57 -2.81 -11.87
N ASN A 130 4.28 -3.79 -12.74
CA ASN A 130 3.16 -3.77 -13.68
C ASN A 130 2.28 -5.03 -13.50
N PRO A 131 1.56 -5.14 -12.38
CA PRO A 131 0.72 -6.31 -12.11
C PRO A 131 -0.45 -6.39 -13.10
N SER A 132 -0.77 -7.59 -13.58
CA SER A 132 -1.91 -7.78 -14.48
C SER A 132 -3.25 -7.49 -13.78
N PRO A 133 -4.31 -7.11 -14.53
CA PRO A 133 -5.65 -6.91 -13.96
C PRO A 133 -6.18 -8.13 -13.22
N ARG A 134 -5.81 -9.33 -13.64
CA ARG A 134 -6.19 -10.58 -12.96
C ARG A 134 -5.50 -10.70 -11.61
N TYR A 135 -4.20 -10.38 -11.53
CA TYR A 135 -3.47 -10.44 -10.27
C TYR A 135 -3.99 -9.43 -9.26
N ILE A 136 -4.25 -8.19 -9.71
CA ILE A 136 -4.92 -7.16 -8.90
C ILE A 136 -6.26 -7.67 -8.38
N LYS A 137 -7.06 -8.32 -9.23
CA LYS A 137 -8.34 -8.92 -8.82
C LYS A 137 -8.15 -9.99 -7.76
N ALA A 138 -7.20 -10.91 -7.92
CA ALA A 138 -6.95 -11.98 -6.96
C ALA A 138 -6.60 -11.44 -5.57
N ILE A 139 -5.67 -10.48 -5.50
CA ILE A 139 -5.27 -9.84 -4.23
C ILE A 139 -6.45 -9.04 -3.63
N SER A 140 -7.18 -8.29 -4.46
CA SER A 140 -8.33 -7.51 -4.00
C SER A 140 -9.44 -8.41 -3.44
N THR A 141 -9.69 -9.56 -4.07
CA THR A 141 -10.65 -10.55 -3.58
C THR A 141 -10.19 -11.16 -2.25
N ALA A 142 -8.91 -11.49 -2.11
CA ALA A 142 -8.36 -12.00 -0.86
C ALA A 142 -8.49 -10.97 0.28
N PHE A 143 -8.23 -9.69 0.01
CA PHE A 143 -8.43 -8.59 0.97
C PHE A 143 -9.90 -8.46 1.38
N ARG A 144 -10.83 -8.48 0.42
CA ARG A 144 -12.28 -8.30 0.71
C ARG A 144 -12.90 -9.48 1.44
N THR A 145 -12.55 -10.70 1.03
CA THR A 145 -13.12 -11.93 1.60
C THR A 145 -12.39 -12.39 2.86
N GLY A 146 -11.16 -11.92 3.06
CA GLY A 146 -10.29 -12.33 4.15
C GLY A 146 -9.78 -13.76 4.01
N TYR A 147 -9.76 -14.30 2.79
CA TYR A 147 -9.47 -15.70 2.55
C TYR A 147 -8.71 -15.89 1.24
N TYR A 148 -7.65 -16.71 1.27
CA TYR A 148 -6.90 -17.13 0.10
C TYR A 148 -6.63 -18.64 0.16
N VAL A 149 -6.81 -19.34 -0.96
CA VAL A 149 -6.52 -20.76 -1.06
C VAL A 149 -5.25 -20.95 -1.85
N TYR A 150 -4.27 -21.57 -1.22
CA TYR A 150 -3.09 -22.07 -1.92
C TYR A 150 -3.03 -23.59 -1.75
N GLU A 151 -3.04 -24.31 -2.88
CA GLU A 151 -3.14 -25.77 -2.94
C GLU A 151 -4.34 -26.31 -2.12
N ALA A 152 -4.09 -26.90 -0.96
CA ALA A 152 -5.11 -27.42 -0.04
C ALA A 152 -5.25 -26.61 1.25
N THR A 153 -4.53 -25.49 1.38
CA THR A 153 -4.49 -24.69 2.62
C THR A 153 -5.29 -23.40 2.46
N ALA A 154 -6.26 -23.28 3.35
CA ALA A 154 -7.03 -22.07 3.64
C ALA A 154 -6.20 -21.08 4.47
N ILE A 155 -5.94 -19.88 3.95
CA ILE A 155 -5.19 -18.84 4.68
C ILE A 155 -6.08 -17.61 4.89
N GLY A 156 -6.22 -17.20 6.15
CA GLY A 156 -6.93 -15.99 6.55
C GLY A 156 -8.04 -16.24 7.59
N SER A 157 -8.61 -15.14 8.07
CA SER A 157 -9.63 -15.07 9.12
C SER A 157 -11.06 -14.99 8.59
N GLY A 158 -11.24 -14.84 7.27
CA GLY A 158 -12.55 -14.69 6.64
C GLY A 158 -13.21 -13.32 6.87
N LYS A 159 -12.43 -12.32 7.29
CA LYS A 159 -12.90 -10.95 7.54
C LYS A 159 -12.37 -9.98 6.50
N TYR A 160 -13.15 -8.96 6.16
CA TYR A 160 -12.72 -7.89 5.28
C TYR A 160 -11.45 -7.20 5.84
N GLY A 161 -10.48 -6.99 4.96
CA GLY A 161 -9.23 -6.33 5.25
C GLY A 161 -8.17 -7.23 5.88
N ASP A 162 -8.28 -8.55 5.74
CA ASP A 162 -7.27 -9.47 6.25
C ASP A 162 -5.94 -9.36 5.48
N MET A 163 -4.92 -8.85 6.16
CA MET A 163 -3.58 -8.70 5.61
C MET A 163 -2.85 -10.03 5.42
N GLN A 164 -3.16 -11.07 6.21
CA GLN A 164 -2.58 -12.39 6.06
C GLN A 164 -3.04 -13.03 4.74
N ALA A 165 -4.34 -12.99 4.45
CA ALA A 165 -4.88 -13.47 3.17
C ALA A 165 -4.35 -12.64 1.99
N THR A 166 -4.24 -11.32 2.17
CA THR A 166 -3.75 -10.40 1.14
C THR A 166 -2.28 -10.66 0.79
N ILE A 167 -1.40 -10.81 1.79
CA ILE A 167 0.02 -11.09 1.57
C ILE A 167 0.20 -12.50 0.99
N ALA A 168 -0.59 -13.48 1.45
CA ALA A 168 -0.59 -14.82 0.86
C ALA A 168 -0.96 -14.77 -0.62
N ALA A 169 -1.98 -14.00 -0.99
CA ALA A 169 -2.36 -13.80 -2.39
C ALA A 169 -1.26 -13.11 -3.21
N VAL A 170 -0.50 -12.19 -2.61
CA VAL A 170 0.64 -11.55 -3.30
C VAL A 170 1.77 -12.53 -3.54
N LEU A 171 2.13 -13.34 -2.54
CA LEU A 171 3.30 -14.22 -2.63
C LEU A 171 3.03 -15.51 -3.42
N PHE A 172 1.84 -16.07 -3.27
CA PHE A 172 1.48 -17.40 -3.81
C PHE A 172 0.60 -17.35 -5.05
N ASP A 173 0.34 -16.17 -5.61
CA ASP A 173 -0.32 -16.10 -6.91
C ASP A 173 0.62 -16.58 -8.02
N ARG A 174 0.04 -17.22 -9.03
CA ARG A 174 0.77 -17.74 -10.20
C ARG A 174 1.69 -16.71 -10.84
N GLU A 175 1.29 -15.45 -10.91
CA GLU A 175 2.08 -14.40 -11.56
C GLU A 175 3.32 -14.00 -10.74
N SER A 176 3.33 -14.28 -9.44
CA SER A 176 4.50 -14.07 -8.58
C SER A 176 5.45 -15.27 -8.56
N MET A 177 5.01 -16.45 -8.99
CA MET A 177 5.77 -17.70 -8.94
C MET A 177 6.15 -18.25 -10.32
N ASP A 178 5.59 -17.71 -11.40
CA ASP A 178 5.79 -18.23 -12.75
C ASP A 178 7.16 -17.84 -13.31
N ALA A 179 8.07 -18.81 -13.37
CA ALA A 179 9.42 -18.65 -13.91
C ALA A 179 9.44 -18.27 -15.41
N VAL A 180 8.33 -18.46 -16.15
CA VAL A 180 8.24 -17.99 -17.55
C VAL A 180 8.19 -16.46 -17.59
N LEU A 181 7.58 -15.82 -16.60
CA LEU A 181 7.48 -14.36 -16.52
C LEU A 181 8.82 -13.70 -16.21
N ASP A 182 9.80 -14.42 -15.63
CA ASP A 182 11.16 -13.91 -15.45
C ASP A 182 11.87 -13.58 -16.78
N ALA A 183 11.43 -14.23 -17.87
CA ALA A 183 11.94 -13.94 -19.21
C ALA A 183 11.20 -12.78 -19.90
N ASP A 184 10.07 -12.30 -19.35
CA ASP A 184 9.31 -11.20 -19.91
C ASP A 184 9.94 -9.85 -19.53
N PRO A 185 10.44 -9.06 -20.51
CA PRO A 185 11.04 -7.75 -20.23
C PRO A 185 10.05 -6.72 -19.68
N MET A 186 8.74 -6.98 -19.73
CA MET A 186 7.69 -6.12 -19.18
C MET A 186 7.32 -6.49 -17.73
N HIS A 187 7.79 -7.64 -17.23
CA HIS A 187 7.50 -8.15 -15.90
C HIS A 187 8.61 -7.78 -14.89
N GLY A 188 8.26 -7.80 -13.60
CA GLY A 188 9.17 -7.51 -12.49
C GLY A 188 9.29 -6.03 -12.13
N SER A 189 10.35 -5.69 -11.41
CA SER A 189 10.66 -4.33 -10.96
C SER A 189 12.17 -4.08 -10.93
N LEU A 190 12.55 -2.80 -10.85
CA LEU A 190 13.92 -2.43 -10.57
C LEU A 190 14.16 -2.50 -9.06
N LEU A 191 15.30 -3.06 -8.65
CA LEU A 191 15.68 -3.06 -7.24
C LEU A 191 16.05 -1.63 -6.80
N GLU A 192 15.49 -1.21 -5.66
CA GLU A 192 15.75 0.10 -5.07
C GLU A 192 17.26 0.30 -4.77
N PRO A 193 17.81 1.53 -4.92
CA PRO A 193 19.24 1.78 -4.73
C PRO A 193 19.81 1.26 -3.42
N PHE A 194 19.12 1.49 -2.30
CA PHE A 194 19.59 1.02 -1.00
C PHE A 194 19.51 -0.52 -0.88
N LEU A 195 18.46 -1.14 -1.42
CA LEU A 195 18.32 -2.61 -1.42
C LEU A 195 19.41 -3.30 -2.26
N LYS A 196 19.95 -2.64 -3.29
CA LYS A 196 21.12 -3.15 -4.02
C LYS A 196 22.35 -3.27 -3.11
N ILE A 197 22.62 -2.25 -2.28
CA ILE A 197 23.72 -2.29 -1.30
C ILE A 197 23.49 -3.43 -0.31
N VAL A 198 22.29 -3.51 0.29
CA VAL A 198 21.95 -4.58 1.23
C VAL A 198 22.12 -5.96 0.59
N LYS A 199 21.71 -6.13 -0.68
CA LYS A 199 21.86 -7.40 -1.40
C LYS A 199 23.33 -7.75 -1.61
N VAL A 200 24.19 -6.79 -1.94
CA VAL A 200 25.64 -7.00 -2.04
C VAL A 200 26.23 -7.39 -0.68
N MET A 201 25.93 -6.66 0.39
CA MET A 201 26.40 -6.99 1.74
C MET A 201 25.97 -8.41 2.16
N ARG A 202 24.70 -8.77 1.94
CA ARG A 202 24.19 -10.12 2.23
C ARG A 202 24.85 -11.19 1.36
N SER A 203 25.15 -10.90 0.10
CA SER A 203 25.84 -11.85 -0.79
C SER A 203 27.30 -12.10 -0.38
N MET A 204 27.91 -11.15 0.33
CA MET A 204 29.25 -11.28 0.89
C MET A 204 29.24 -11.87 2.30
N GLU A 205 28.07 -12.26 2.80
CA GLU A 205 27.87 -12.77 4.17
C GLU A 205 28.45 -11.81 5.21
N PHE A 206 28.17 -10.52 5.04
CA PHE A 206 28.63 -9.50 5.97
C PHE A 206 28.09 -9.76 7.37
N GLU A 207 29.01 -9.87 8.33
CA GLU A 207 28.71 -10.00 9.76
C GLU A 207 29.32 -8.80 10.49
N ALA A 208 28.50 -8.12 11.28
CA ALA A 208 28.96 -7.03 12.12
C ALA A 208 29.59 -7.59 13.41
N GLU A 209 30.65 -6.95 13.89
CA GLU A 209 31.30 -7.35 15.14
C GLU A 209 30.39 -7.12 16.35
N ASP A 210 30.58 -7.93 17.40
CA ASP A 210 29.73 -7.94 18.61
C ASP A 210 29.64 -6.57 19.30
N TYR A 211 30.73 -5.79 19.28
CA TYR A 211 30.78 -4.46 19.90
C TYR A 211 30.24 -3.34 19.00
N ALA A 212 29.99 -3.63 17.72
CA ALA A 212 29.45 -2.69 16.74
C ALA A 212 28.37 -3.35 15.84
N PRO A 213 27.26 -3.84 16.43
CA PRO A 213 26.28 -4.67 15.71
C PRO A 213 25.41 -3.90 14.70
N LEU A 214 25.50 -2.56 14.69
CA LEU A 214 24.71 -1.71 13.83
C LEU A 214 25.56 -1.22 12.65
N VAL A 215 25.10 -1.50 11.42
CA VAL A 215 25.70 -0.95 10.20
C VAL A 215 25.49 0.55 10.15
N ARG A 216 26.59 1.31 10.12
CA ARG A 216 26.62 2.77 10.00
C ARG A 216 27.14 3.18 8.63
N PHE A 217 26.57 4.24 8.07
CA PHE A 217 27.00 4.81 6.79
C PHE A 217 27.74 6.11 7.05
N GLY A 218 28.96 6.26 6.52
CA GLY A 218 29.79 7.45 6.66
C GLY A 218 29.40 8.59 5.72
N ARG A 219 28.30 8.42 5.00
CA ARG A 219 27.74 9.38 4.04
C ARG A 219 26.25 9.52 4.25
N ASP A 220 25.73 10.68 3.87
CA ASP A 220 24.32 10.92 3.69
C ASP A 220 23.83 10.13 2.47
N MET A 221 23.23 8.96 2.70
CA MET A 221 22.82 8.06 1.60
C MET A 221 21.65 8.65 0.79
N MET A 222 20.86 9.54 1.38
CA MET A 222 19.76 10.21 0.69
C MET A 222 20.31 11.15 -0.39
N ASP A 223 21.32 11.96 -0.06
CA ASP A 223 21.96 12.86 -1.03
C ASP A 223 22.87 12.10 -2.00
N PHE A 224 23.44 10.97 -1.56
CA PHE A 224 24.45 10.24 -2.31
C PHE A 224 23.88 9.26 -3.34
N ILE A 225 22.91 8.43 -2.95
CA ILE A 225 22.26 7.42 -3.83
C ILE A 225 20.75 7.63 -4.00
N GLY A 226 20.20 8.70 -3.44
CA GLY A 226 18.78 9.02 -3.53
C GLY A 226 17.89 8.27 -2.55
N GLN A 227 18.45 7.51 -1.61
CA GLN A 227 17.69 6.71 -0.66
C GLN A 227 18.47 6.40 0.62
N GLU A 228 17.84 6.65 1.77
CA GLU A 228 18.38 6.29 3.09
C GLU A 228 17.26 5.75 4.00
N PRO A 229 17.49 4.64 4.74
CA PRO A 229 16.52 4.13 5.70
C PRO A 229 16.04 5.21 6.66
N HIS A 230 14.73 5.22 6.95
CA HIS A 230 14.08 6.17 7.86
C HIS A 230 14.12 7.65 7.44
N ARG A 231 14.70 8.00 6.29
CA ARG A 231 14.75 9.37 5.76
C ARG A 231 13.78 9.60 4.61
N LEU A 232 12.52 9.26 4.84
CA LEU A 232 11.46 9.44 3.86
C LEU A 232 11.19 10.94 3.65
N ILE A 233 11.30 11.41 2.40
CA ILE A 233 11.00 12.81 2.03
C ILE A 233 9.50 13.14 2.03
N SER A 234 8.66 12.11 2.01
CA SER A 234 7.20 12.23 1.95
C SER A 234 6.54 11.07 2.70
N VAL A 235 5.32 11.30 3.20
CA VAL A 235 4.45 10.24 3.74
C VAL A 235 4.09 9.17 2.71
N PHE A 236 4.33 9.43 1.42
CA PHE A 236 4.00 8.54 0.31
C PHE A 236 5.18 7.70 -0.21
N SER A 237 6.30 7.68 0.50
CA SER A 237 7.57 7.01 0.14
C SER A 237 8.59 7.87 -0.64
N PHE A 238 9.73 7.28 -1.02
CA PHE A 238 10.81 7.91 -1.79
C PHE A 238 10.42 8.19 -3.25
N PHE A 239 9.43 7.46 -3.77
CA PHE A 239 8.99 7.54 -5.16
C PHE A 239 7.49 7.30 -5.29
N ARG A 240 6.93 7.76 -6.41
CA ARG A 240 5.52 7.64 -6.75
C ARG A 240 5.25 6.28 -7.38
N PRO A 241 4.27 5.51 -6.90
CA PRO A 241 3.98 4.19 -7.48
C PRO A 241 3.44 4.19 -8.91
N GLU A 242 3.05 5.34 -9.45
CA GLU A 242 2.63 5.52 -10.85
C GLU A 242 3.70 6.21 -11.70
N TYR A 243 4.93 6.33 -11.19
CA TYR A 243 6.01 6.95 -11.96
C TYR A 243 6.33 6.13 -13.21
N VAL A 244 6.33 6.84 -14.33
CA VAL A 244 6.69 6.32 -15.65
C VAL A 244 7.99 7.00 -16.06
N PRO A 245 9.13 6.28 -16.12
CA PRO A 245 10.39 6.88 -16.53
C PRO A 245 10.37 7.23 -18.01
N PRO A 246 11.11 8.27 -18.43
CA PRO A 246 11.29 8.59 -19.85
C PRO A 246 12.05 7.47 -20.59
N GLY A 247 11.83 7.34 -21.89
CA GLY A 247 12.47 6.35 -22.75
C GLY A 247 11.60 5.13 -23.05
N ARG A 248 12.22 3.99 -23.36
CA ARG A 248 11.52 2.78 -23.88
C ARG A 248 10.42 2.26 -22.94
N VAL A 249 10.67 2.29 -21.63
CA VAL A 249 9.70 1.87 -20.60
C VAL A 249 8.46 2.76 -20.64
N GLY A 250 8.64 4.09 -20.69
CA GLY A 250 7.53 5.03 -20.81
C GLY A 250 6.81 5.00 -22.15
N TYR A 251 7.52 4.74 -23.26
CA TYR A 251 6.88 4.53 -24.57
C TYR A 251 6.02 3.27 -24.60
N ALA A 252 6.37 2.24 -23.81
CA ALA A 252 5.55 1.06 -23.59
C ALA A 252 4.44 1.26 -22.54
N GLN A 253 4.28 2.48 -21.99
CA GLN A 253 3.33 2.83 -20.94
C GLN A 253 3.49 2.00 -19.66
N LEU A 254 4.71 1.54 -19.38
CA LEU A 254 5.02 0.78 -18.18
C LEU A 254 5.45 1.70 -17.04
N THR A 255 5.04 1.33 -15.83
CA THR A 255 5.48 2.01 -14.61
C THR A 255 6.75 1.37 -14.09
N SER A 256 7.64 2.20 -13.55
CA SER A 256 8.85 1.78 -12.84
C SER A 256 9.11 2.77 -11.71
N PRO A 257 8.45 2.59 -10.56
CA PRO A 257 8.51 3.55 -9.46
C PRO A 257 9.95 3.83 -8.97
N GLU A 258 10.75 2.78 -8.86
CA GLU A 258 12.11 2.83 -8.31
C GLU A 258 13.08 3.59 -9.24
N ALA A 259 12.75 3.70 -10.53
CA ALA A 259 13.53 4.50 -11.48
C ALA A 259 13.50 6.00 -11.14
N GLN A 260 12.52 6.48 -10.36
CA GLN A 260 12.41 7.89 -9.99
C GLN A 260 13.59 8.37 -9.14
N VAL A 261 14.13 7.51 -8.28
CA VAL A 261 15.28 7.83 -7.42
C VAL A 261 16.62 7.49 -8.08
N ALA A 262 16.61 6.69 -9.15
CA ALA A 262 17.79 6.23 -9.87
C ALA A 262 18.26 7.24 -10.94
N ASN A 263 18.64 8.45 -10.52
CA ASN A 263 19.21 9.46 -11.43
C ASN A 263 20.67 9.13 -11.80
N GLY A 264 21.20 9.78 -12.86
CA GLY A 264 22.54 9.50 -13.40
C GLY A 264 23.67 9.56 -12.35
N PRO A 265 23.83 10.67 -11.61
CA PRO A 265 24.82 10.76 -10.53
C PRO A 265 24.63 9.70 -9.43
N ALA A 266 23.41 9.48 -8.96
CA ALA A 266 23.11 8.48 -7.92
C ALA A 266 23.47 7.06 -8.36
N LEU A 267 23.25 6.72 -9.64
CA LEU A 267 23.63 5.42 -10.20
C LEU A 267 25.15 5.25 -10.30
N VAL A 268 25.89 6.29 -10.69
CA VAL A 268 27.36 6.26 -10.71
C VAL A 268 27.90 6.09 -9.30
N ASN A 269 27.42 6.89 -8.35
CA ASN A 269 27.78 6.81 -6.94
C ASN A 269 27.51 5.42 -6.37
N LEU A 270 26.34 4.84 -6.67
CA LEU A 270 25.98 3.49 -6.25
C LEU A 270 26.96 2.44 -6.79
N MET A 271 27.33 2.52 -8.07
CA MET A 271 28.31 1.61 -8.68
C MET A 271 29.69 1.74 -8.03
N ASN A 272 30.16 2.97 -7.84
CA ASN A 272 31.44 3.25 -7.18
C ASN A 272 31.44 2.76 -5.73
N SER A 273 30.34 2.96 -5.01
CA SER A 273 30.12 2.44 -3.66
C SER A 273 30.18 0.92 -3.58
N MET A 274 29.49 0.21 -4.47
CA MET A 274 29.52 -1.25 -4.49
C MET A 274 30.93 -1.76 -4.83
N GLN A 275 31.61 -1.14 -5.79
CA GLN A 275 32.98 -1.51 -6.15
C GLN A 275 33.97 -1.22 -5.01
N SER A 276 33.85 -0.07 -4.35
CA SER A 276 34.65 0.28 -3.19
C SER A 276 34.42 -0.70 -2.04
N TYR A 277 33.16 -1.05 -1.76
CA TYR A 277 32.82 -2.04 -0.75
C TYR A 277 33.41 -3.43 -1.03
N LEU A 278 33.36 -3.89 -2.29
CA LEU A 278 33.97 -5.15 -2.69
C LEU A 278 35.49 -5.16 -2.50
N LYS A 279 36.17 -4.04 -2.74
CA LYS A 279 37.64 -3.96 -2.72
C LYS A 279 38.20 -3.63 -1.32
N TYR A 280 37.53 -2.75 -0.58
CA TYR A 280 38.04 -2.14 0.65
C TYR A 280 37.11 -2.36 1.85
N GLY A 281 36.00 -3.08 1.70
CA GLY A 281 35.03 -3.31 2.78
C GLY A 281 34.24 -2.05 3.15
N MET A 282 33.83 -1.94 4.42
CA MET A 282 33.07 -0.79 4.92
C MET A 282 33.94 0.47 5.12
N ASN A 283 34.58 0.96 4.07
CA ASN A 283 35.46 2.13 4.09
C ASN A 283 34.89 3.31 3.27
N TYR A 284 35.42 4.52 3.51
CA TYR A 284 35.04 5.76 2.81
C TYR A 284 35.80 5.96 1.46
N CYS A 285 36.88 5.21 1.23
CA CYS A 285 37.75 5.32 0.06
C CYS A 285 37.00 5.23 -1.26
N TYR A 286 37.44 6.01 -2.26
CA TYR A 286 36.93 5.98 -3.64
C TYR A 286 35.39 5.89 -3.72
N GLU A 287 34.70 6.82 -3.05
CA GLU A 287 33.23 6.89 -3.01
C GLU A 287 32.53 5.72 -2.30
N GLY A 288 33.25 5.04 -1.40
CA GLY A 288 32.69 4.06 -0.48
C GLY A 288 31.78 4.69 0.57
N PHE A 289 30.76 3.96 1.02
CA PHE A 289 29.73 4.44 1.96
C PHE A 289 30.10 4.22 3.44
N GLY A 290 31.27 3.64 3.73
CA GLY A 290 31.73 3.39 5.09
C GLY A 290 32.37 4.61 5.74
N TYR A 291 32.98 4.40 6.90
CA TYR A 291 33.79 5.40 7.60
C TYR A 291 35.27 5.07 7.44
N GLY A 292 36.13 6.09 7.46
CA GLY A 292 37.57 5.90 7.34
C GLY A 292 38.28 7.16 6.85
N SER A 293 39.60 7.06 6.64
CA SER A 293 40.38 8.11 5.99
C SER A 293 40.20 8.07 4.46
N SER A 294 40.42 9.20 3.81
CA SER A 294 40.61 9.27 2.35
C SER A 294 42.04 8.92 1.93
N ASP A 295 42.93 8.68 2.89
CA ASP A 295 44.32 8.30 2.62
C ASP A 295 44.39 6.89 2.03
N GLU A 296 45.11 6.75 0.92
CA GLU A 296 45.22 5.48 0.18
C GLU A 296 45.80 4.36 1.04
N ALA A 297 46.68 4.70 2.00
CA ALA A 297 47.28 3.75 2.94
C ALA A 297 46.24 3.08 3.86
N ASP A 298 45.10 3.73 4.09
CA ASP A 298 44.02 3.25 4.95
C ASP A 298 42.94 2.49 4.18
N CYS A 299 43.00 2.45 2.84
CA CYS A 299 42.03 1.76 1.99
C CYS A 299 42.26 0.24 1.99
N ARG A 300 41.81 -0.43 3.05
CA ARG A 300 41.88 -1.90 3.19
C ARG A 300 40.69 -2.43 4.00
N ILE A 301 40.33 -3.68 3.73
CA ILE A 301 39.29 -4.39 4.49
C ILE A 301 39.68 -4.45 5.97
N GLY A 302 38.72 -4.21 6.86
CA GLY A 302 38.90 -4.24 8.32
C GLY A 302 39.47 -2.94 8.93
N ASN A 303 39.70 -1.89 8.13
CA ASN A 303 40.11 -0.58 8.63
C ASN A 303 38.90 0.38 8.66
N SER A 304 37.89 0.08 9.48
CA SER A 304 36.65 0.87 9.59
C SER A 304 36.21 1.05 11.05
N PRO A 305 36.63 2.14 11.72
CA PRO A 305 36.57 2.27 13.18
C PRO A 305 35.15 2.25 13.80
N TYR A 306 34.11 2.27 12.98
CA TYR A 306 32.71 2.29 13.42
C TYR A 306 31.90 1.08 12.98
N ASN A 307 32.40 0.31 12.01
CA ASN A 307 31.71 -0.84 11.43
C ASN A 307 32.73 -1.93 11.10
N ASP A 308 33.45 -2.39 12.12
CA ASP A 308 34.51 -3.38 12.02
C ASP A 308 34.03 -4.77 11.58
N GLY A 309 32.88 -4.90 10.91
CA GLY A 309 32.35 -6.16 10.41
C GLY A 309 33.20 -6.77 9.29
N SER A 310 33.13 -8.09 9.19
CA SER A 310 33.88 -8.87 8.21
C SER A 310 32.97 -9.42 7.11
N ASN A 311 33.49 -9.49 5.90
CA ASN A 311 32.88 -10.22 4.80
C ASN A 311 33.45 -11.64 4.81
N THR A 312 32.59 -12.64 4.93
CA THR A 312 33.03 -14.04 5.03
C THR A 312 33.18 -14.71 3.67
N TYR A 313 32.59 -14.12 2.61
CA TYR A 313 32.67 -14.69 1.27
C TYR A 313 34.08 -14.61 0.68
N ILE A 314 34.81 -15.73 0.81
CA ILE A 314 35.99 -16.05 0.01
C ILE A 314 35.44 -16.71 -1.26
N PRO A 315 35.55 -16.10 -2.46
CA PRO A 315 35.16 -16.78 -3.68
C PRO A 315 35.91 -18.11 -3.72
N SER A 316 35.16 -19.22 -3.78
CA SER A 316 35.78 -20.54 -3.89
C SER A 316 36.80 -20.48 -5.01
N ILE A 317 38.05 -20.84 -4.72
CA ILE A 317 39.08 -21.04 -5.74
C ILE A 317 38.67 -22.30 -6.52
N ALA A 318 37.61 -22.20 -7.31
CA ALA A 318 37.41 -23.05 -8.46
C ALA A 318 38.41 -22.53 -9.48
N THR A 319 39.60 -23.14 -9.43
CA THR A 319 40.63 -23.08 -10.45
C THR A 319 40.01 -22.87 -11.82
N ALA A 320 40.18 -21.67 -12.36
CA ALA A 320 40.03 -21.39 -13.77
C ALA A 320 41.06 -22.25 -14.51
N THR A 321 40.67 -23.48 -14.79
CA THR A 321 41.33 -24.36 -15.77
C THR A 321 40.46 -24.27 -17.01
N ALA A 322 40.76 -23.25 -17.82
CA ALA A 322 40.51 -23.28 -19.24
C ALA A 322 41.79 -23.78 -19.92
#